data_AF-R0BE94-F1
#
_entry.id   AF-R0BE94-F1
#
_cell.length_a   1.000
_cell.length_b   1.000
_cell.length_c   1.000
_cell.angle_alpha   90.00
_cell.angle_beta   90.00
_cell.angle_gamma   90.00
#
_symmetry.space_group_name_H-M   'P 1'
#
loop_
_entity.id
_entity.type
_entity.pdbx_description
1 polymer ?
#
loop_
_entity_poly.entity_id
_entity_poly.type
_entity_poly.pdbx_seq_one_letter_code
_entity_poly.pdbx_strand_id
1 'polypeptide(L)' 'MKVKERVERLAFRTVLSVNRLIHEEKAENFVDTAIKILMAVVIGALLLAGLYKLFADTVLPTLTQRVAEMFNYSG' A
#
# COMPACT_ATOMS: atom_id res chain seq x y z
N MET A 1 17.02 49.75 -25.18
CA MET A 1 16.13 48.66 -25.67
C MET A 1 16.39 47.29 -25.05
N LYS A 2 17.65 46.89 -24.76
CA LYS A 2 18.00 45.54 -24.24
C LYS A 2 17.32 45.11 -22.93
N VAL A 3 16.94 46.06 -22.06
CA VAL A 3 16.30 45.77 -20.75
C VAL A 3 14.83 45.38 -20.93
N LYS A 4 14.07 46.08 -21.77
CA LYS A 4 12.67 45.74 -22.09
C LYS A 4 12.54 44.31 -22.62
N GLU A 5 13.41 43.95 -23.55
CA GLU A 5 13.45 42.62 -24.16
C GLU A 5 13.82 41.50 -23.16
N ARG A 6 14.60 41.82 -22.13
CA ARG A 6 14.87 40.89 -21.01
C ARG A 6 13.66 40.72 -20.11
N VAL A 7 12.94 41.82 -19.81
CA VAL A 7 11.72 41.80 -19.00
C VAL A 7 10.61 41.01 -19.71
N GLU A 8 10.42 41.21 -21.02
CA GLU A 8 9.43 40.46 -21.81
C GLU A 8 9.73 38.97 -21.89
N ARG A 9 11.01 38.59 -22.08
CA ARG A 9 11.42 37.18 -22.06
C ARG A 9 11.24 36.52 -20.70
N LEU A 10 11.49 37.25 -19.61
CA LEU A 10 11.27 36.74 -18.26
C LEU A 10 9.77 36.55 -17.99
N ALA A 11 8.95 37.56 -18.33
CA ALA A 11 7.50 37.48 -18.19
C ALA A 11 6.92 36.30 -18.98
N PHE A 12 7.33 36.13 -20.25
CA PHE A 12 6.90 35.00 -21.08
C PHE A 12 7.29 33.63 -20.48
N ARG A 13 8.52 33.49 -19.97
CA ARG A 13 8.98 32.25 -19.32
C ARG A 13 8.20 31.95 -18.04
N THR A 14 7.92 32.97 -17.24
CA THR A 14 7.13 32.80 -16.01
C THR A 14 5.71 32.35 -16.33
N VAL A 15 5.04 32.97 -17.30
CA VAL A 15 3.68 32.58 -17.73
C VAL A 15 3.65 31.14 -18.21
N LEU A 16 4.62 30.71 -19.02
CA LEU A 16 4.71 29.31 -19.47
C LEU A 16 4.96 28.34 -18.32
N SER A 17 5.83 28.70 -17.37
CA SER A 17 6.10 27.85 -16.20
C SER A 17 4.88 27.71 -15.30
N VAL A 18 4.13 28.78 -15.07
CA VAL A 18 2.90 28.78 -14.27
C VAL A 18 1.83 27.95 -14.97
N ASN A 19 1.62 28.13 -16.27
CA ASN A 19 0.65 27.33 -17.01
C ASN A 19 0.99 25.83 -16.95
N ARG A 20 2.27 25.47 -17.01
CA ARG A 20 2.72 24.09 -16.87
C ARG A 20 2.45 23.51 -15.48
N LEU A 21 2.66 24.29 -14.41
CA LEU A 21 2.41 23.86 -13.04
C LEU A 21 0.91 23.66 -12.76
N ILE A 22 0.03 24.49 -13.35
CA ILE A 22 -1.42 24.37 -13.18
C ILE A 22 -1.96 23.08 -13.84
N HIS A 23 -1.32 22.64 -14.93
CA HIS A 23 -1.66 21.39 -15.63
C HIS A 23 -0.89 20.16 -15.09
N GLU A 24 -0.14 20.30 -13.99
CA GLU A 24 0.68 19.22 -13.46
C GLU A 24 -0.12 18.36 -12.46
N GLU A 25 -0.59 17.19 -12.87
CA GLU A 25 -1.38 16.25 -12.04
C GLU A 25 -0.51 15.37 -11.13
N LYS A 26 0.63 15.89 -10.66
CA LYS A 26 1.66 15.12 -9.94
C LYS A 26 1.17 14.44 -8.65
N ALA A 27 0.05 14.88 -8.09
CA ALA A 27 -0.51 14.33 -6.86
C ALA A 27 -1.82 13.54 -7.05
N GLU A 28 -2.35 13.43 -8.28
CA GLU A 28 -3.67 12.83 -8.49
C GLU A 28 -3.66 11.32 -8.15
N ASN A 29 -2.58 10.65 -8.50
CA ASN A 29 -2.41 9.21 -8.26
C ASN A 29 -1.89 8.85 -6.86
N PHE A 30 -1.64 9.84 -6.01
CA PHE A 30 -1.15 9.59 -4.64
C PHE A 30 -2.21 8.93 -3.78
N VAL A 31 -3.46 9.35 -3.91
CA VAL A 31 -4.60 8.80 -3.16
C VAL A 31 -4.90 7.37 -3.61
N ASP A 32 -4.92 7.11 -4.92
CA ASP A 32 -5.09 5.77 -5.48
C ASP A 32 -3.99 4.81 -4.99
N THR A 33 -2.74 5.27 -4.98
CA THR A 33 -1.61 4.48 -4.46
C THR A 33 -1.75 4.20 -2.97
N ALA A 34 -2.09 5.21 -2.16
CA ALA A 34 -2.24 5.07 -0.72
C ALA A 34 -3.37 4.08 -0.35
N ILE A 35 -4.51 4.17 -1.04
CA ILE A 35 -5.65 3.27 -0.83
C ILE A 35 -5.27 1.83 -1.18
N LYS A 36 -4.55 1.60 -2.29
CA LYS A 36 -4.09 0.25 -2.68
C LYS A 36 -3.21 -0.39 -1.61
N ILE A 37 -2.28 0.38 -1.04
CA ILE A 37 -1.42 -0.08 0.05
C ILE A 37 -2.26 -0.40 1.29
N LEU A 38 -3.18 0.49 1.68
CA LEU A 38 -4.05 0.29 2.82
C LEU A 38 -4.89 -0.98 2.68
N MET A 39 -5.51 -1.19 1.52
CA MET A 39 -6.31 -2.38 1.23
C MET A 39 -5.47 -3.67 1.29
N ALA A 40 -4.28 -3.66 0.69
CA ALA A 40 -3.38 -4.81 0.73
C ALA A 40 -2.96 -5.17 2.16
N VAL A 41 -2.60 -4.18 2.97
CA VAL A 41 -2.21 -4.37 4.38
C VAL A 41 -3.38 -4.91 5.22
N VAL A 42 -4.58 -4.33 5.06
CA VAL A 42 -5.77 -4.76 5.79
C VAL A 42 -6.13 -6.21 5.47
N ILE A 43 -6.16 -6.56 4.18
CA ILE A 43 -6.45 -7.94 3.76
C ILE A 43 -5.40 -8.90 4.34
N GLY A 44 -4.11 -8.54 4.25
CA GLY A 44 -3.03 -9.35 4.82
C GLY A 44 -3.19 -9.59 6.33
N ALA A 45 -3.49 -8.54 7.09
CA ALA A 45 -3.70 -8.64 8.53
C ALA A 45 -4.92 -9.52 8.89
N LEU A 46 -6.03 -9.38 8.16
CA LEU A 46 -7.24 -10.18 8.37
C LEU A 46 -6.99 -11.66 8.08
N LEU A 47 -6.26 -11.98 7.01
CA LEU A 47 -5.88 -13.35 6.69
C LEU A 47 -4.99 -13.95 7.79
N LEU A 48 -3.96 -13.22 8.23
CA LEU A 48 -3.08 -13.68 9.31
C LEU A 48 -3.84 -13.89 10.63
N ALA A 49 -4.76 -13.00 10.98
CA ALA A 49 -5.59 -13.15 12.18
C ALA A 49 -6.49 -14.40 12.09
N GLY A 50 -7.14 -14.62 10.95
CA GLY A 50 -7.97 -15.80 10.71
C GLY A 50 -7.17 -17.10 10.78
N LEU A 51 -6.02 -17.14 10.11
CA LEU A 51 -5.11 -18.29 10.15
C LEU A 51 -4.57 -18.52 11.55
N TYR A 52 -4.11 -17.47 12.24
CA TYR A 52 -3.61 -17.58 13.60
C TYR A 52 -4.66 -18.19 14.53
N LYS A 53 -5.91 -17.71 14.47
CA LYS A 53 -7.00 -18.26 15.26
C LYS A 53 -7.28 -19.73 14.91
N LEU A 54 -7.35 -20.07 13.62
CA LEU A 54 -7.59 -21.44 13.19
C LEU A 54 -6.48 -22.39 13.66
N PHE A 55 -5.22 -21.97 13.52
CA PHE A 55 -4.07 -22.77 13.92
C PHE A 55 -3.98 -22.93 15.44
N ALA A 56 -4.14 -21.84 16.19
CA ALA A 56 -4.05 -21.84 17.65
C ALA A 56 -5.19 -22.63 18.31
N ASP A 57 -6.43 -22.39 17.89
CA ASP A 57 -7.61 -22.92 18.60
C ASP A 57 -7.97 -24.34 18.13
N THR A 58 -7.74 -24.66 16.85
CA THR A 58 -8.26 -25.91 16.27
C THR A 58 -7.15 -26.83 15.77
N VAL A 59 -6.25 -26.35 14.91
CA VAL A 59 -5.30 -27.24 14.20
C VAL A 59 -4.25 -27.79 15.16
N LEU A 60 -3.57 -26.95 15.94
CA LEU A 60 -2.52 -27.42 16.84
C LEU A 60 -3.06 -28.38 17.91
N PRO A 61 -4.18 -28.07 18.61
CA PRO A 61 -4.75 -29.01 19.58
C PRO A 61 -5.17 -30.33 18.94
N THR A 62 -5.79 -30.30 17.75
CA THR A 62 -6.21 -31.51 17.04
C THR A 62 -5.00 -32.35 16.62
N LEU A 63 -3.95 -31.72 16.09
CA LEU A 63 -2.71 -32.42 15.71
C LEU A 63 -2.04 -33.03 16.94
N THR A 64 -1.91 -32.30 18.05
CA THR A 64 -1.34 -32.82 19.29
C THR A 64 -2.15 -34.01 19.81
N GLN A 65 -3.49 -33.92 19.80
CA GLN A 65 -4.35 -35.03 20.19
C GLN A 65 -4.15 -36.25 19.29
N ARG A 66 -4.17 -36.07 17.97
CA ARG A 66 -3.98 -37.17 17.00
C ARG A 66 -2.62 -37.83 17.12
N VAL A 67 -1.57 -37.04 17.33
CA VAL A 67 -0.22 -37.55 17.56
C VAL A 67 -0.16 -38.35 18.87
N ALA A 68 -0.77 -37.85 19.95
CA ALA A 68 -0.84 -38.58 21.22
C ALA A 68 -1.65 -39.88 21.09
N GLU A 69 -2.77 -39.86 20.36
CA GLU A 69 -3.55 -41.06 20.03
C GLU A 69 -2.71 -42.08 19.25
N MET A 70 -1.91 -41.66 18.26
CA MET A 70 -1.03 -42.55 17.50
C MET A 70 0.07 -43.19 18.36
N PHE A 71 0.61 -42.46 19.34
CA PHE A 71 1.59 -43.02 20.27
C PHE A 71 0.95 -43.95 21.32
N ASN A 72 -0.28 -43.64 21.75
CA ASN A 72 -1.03 -44.46 22.71
C ASN A 72 -1.76 -45.63 22.05
N TYR A 73 -1.81 -45.69 20.71
CA TYR A 73 -2.35 -46.80 19.93
C TYR A 73 -1.37 -47.99 19.99
N SER A 74 -1.40 -48.67 21.13
CA SER A 74 -0.90 -50.02 21.32
C SER A 74 -2.05 -50.95 20.98
N GLY A 75 -1.87 -51.86 20.03
CA GLY A 75 -2.91 -52.83 19.65
C GLY A 75 -3.48 -53.60 20.84
#